data_AF-A0A3D1JS20-F1
#
_entry.id   AF-A0A3D1JS20-F1
#
_cell.length_a   1.000
_cell.length_b   1.000
_cell.length_c   1.000
_cell.angle_alpha   90.00
_cell.angle_beta   90.00
_cell.angle_gamma   90.00
#
_symmetry.space_group_name_H-M   'P 1'
#
loop_
_entity.id
_entity.type
_entity.pdbx_description
1 polymer ?
#
loop_
_entity_poly.entity_id
_entity_poly.type
_entity_poly.pdbx_seq_one_letter_code
_entity_poly.pdbx_strand_id
1 'polypeptide(L)' 'GQETMIGIAPQYSELNWTGLSFTPEQFKTVTSIDKAAWEEEFKSHDAHFELLSYHMPQELIDTKAALEQRLAAL' A
#
# COMPACT_ATOMS: atom_id res chain seq x y z
N GLY A 1 -11.25 5.70 9.50
CA GLY A 1 -10.34 4.98 8.61
C GLY A 1 -10.25 3.53 9.03
N GLN A 2 -10.06 2.63 8.07
CA GLN A 2 -9.77 1.21 8.25
C GLN A 2 -8.26 0.99 8.12
N GLU A 3 -7.70 0.15 8.99
CA GLU A 3 -6.31 -0.29 8.86
C GLU A 3 -6.15 -1.22 7.66
N THR A 4 -5.11 -0.96 6.87
CA THR A 4 -4.71 -1.71 5.69
C THR A 4 -3.23 -2.05 5.80
N MET A 5 -2.73 -2.96 4.95
CA MET A 5 -1.32 -3.37 4.96
C MET A 5 -0.33 -2.20 4.82
N ILE A 6 -0.74 -1.13 4.13
CA ILE A 6 0.09 0.05 3.86
C ILE A 6 -0.27 1.28 4.70
N GLY A 7 -1.12 1.13 5.73
CA GLY A 7 -1.53 2.22 6.60
C GLY A 7 -3.04 2.35 6.74
N ILE A 8 -3.52 3.52 7.13
CA ILE A 8 -4.95 3.74 7.39
C ILE A 8 -5.59 4.37 6.14
N ALA A 9 -6.57 3.68 5.57
CA ALA A 9 -7.38 4.17 4.44
C ALA A 9 -8.78 4.57 4.92
N PRO A 10 -9.44 5.58 4.31
CA PRO A 10 -10.83 5.88 4.63
C PRO A 10 -11.75 4.75 4.13
N GLN A 11 -12.90 4.59 4.77
CA GLN A 11 -14.02 3.82 4.22
C GLN A 11 -14.85 4.72 3.29
N TYR A 12 -15.56 4.12 2.33
CA TYR A 12 -16.41 4.87 1.39
C TYR A 12 -17.39 5.82 2.09
N SER A 13 -17.96 5.39 3.23
CA SER A 13 -18.92 6.17 4.03
C SER A 13 -18.28 7.36 4.77
N GLU A 14 -16.96 7.42 4.88
CA GLU A 14 -16.24 8.51 5.54
C GLU A 14 -15.97 9.69 4.59
N LEU A 15 -16.30 9.55 3.30
CA LEU A 15 -16.06 10.54 2.25
C LEU A 15 -17.37 11.11 1.71
N ASN A 16 -17.33 12.38 1.28
CA ASN A 16 -18.48 13.04 0.66
C ASN A 16 -18.43 12.89 -0.86
N TRP A 17 -19.43 12.23 -1.42
CA TRP A 17 -19.57 11.97 -2.86
C TRP A 17 -20.64 12.84 -3.54
N THR A 18 -21.17 13.84 -2.84
CA THR A 18 -22.23 14.72 -3.36
C THR A 18 -21.79 15.37 -4.67
N GLY A 19 -22.58 15.15 -5.73
CA GLY A 19 -22.29 15.68 -7.07
C GLY A 19 -21.41 14.78 -7.95
N LEU A 20 -21.00 13.60 -7.46
CA LEU A 20 -20.23 12.62 -8.22
C LEU A 20 -21.01 11.30 -8.35
N SER A 21 -21.06 10.73 -9.56
CA SER A 21 -21.56 9.38 -9.80
C SER A 21 -20.50 8.32 -9.47
N PHE A 22 -19.84 8.45 -8.33
CA PHE A 22 -18.81 7.53 -7.87
C PHE A 22 -19.42 6.47 -6.96
N THR A 23 -19.25 5.19 -7.27
CA THR A 23 -19.96 4.10 -6.56
C THR A 23 -19.08 3.41 -5.52
N PRO A 24 -19.68 2.71 -4.53
CA PRO A 24 -18.94 1.86 -3.61
C PRO A 24 -18.13 0.77 -4.31
N GLU A 25 -18.59 0.22 -5.44
CA GLU A 25 -17.81 -0.79 -6.18
C GLU A 25 -16.57 -0.19 -6.85
N GLN A 26 -16.70 1.02 -7.40
CA GLN A 26 -15.56 1.76 -7.96
C GLN A 26 -14.54 2.10 -6.87
N PHE A 27 -15.01 2.55 -5.70
CA PHE A 27 -14.17 2.76 -4.54
C PHE A 27 -13.43 1.48 -4.15
N LYS A 28 -14.15 0.38 -3.97
CA LYS A 28 -13.56 -0.92 -3.62
C LYS A 28 -12.49 -1.35 -4.62
N THR A 29 -12.68 -1.06 -5.90
CA THR A 29 -11.71 -1.38 -6.95
C THR A 29 -10.43 -0.58 -6.76
N VAL A 30 -10.52 0.74 -6.61
CA VAL A 30 -9.33 1.61 -6.48
C VAL A 30 -8.65 1.52 -5.12
N THR A 31 -9.36 1.10 -4.06
CA THR A 31 -8.79 0.86 -2.73
C THR A 31 -8.47 -0.61 -2.48
N SER A 32 -8.59 -1.47 -3.49
CA SER A 32 -8.22 -2.88 -3.34
C SER A 32 -6.72 -3.04 -3.19
N ILE A 33 -6.33 -3.97 -2.33
CA ILE A 33 -4.94 -4.37 -2.13
C ILE A 33 -4.80 -5.76 -2.73
N ASP A 34 -4.22 -5.84 -3.92
CA ASP A 34 -3.92 -7.10 -4.58
C ASP A 34 -2.57 -7.63 -4.09
N LYS A 35 -2.59 -8.79 -3.44
CA LYS A 35 -1.39 -9.37 -2.83
C LYS A 35 -0.30 -9.65 -3.87
N ALA A 36 -0.65 -10.18 -5.04
CA ALA A 36 0.32 -10.53 -6.08
C ALA A 36 0.96 -9.27 -6.68
N ALA A 37 0.17 -8.22 -6.95
CA ALA A 37 0.69 -6.95 -7.42
C ALA A 37 1.68 -6.32 -6.42
N TRP A 38 1.40 -6.44 -5.12
CA TRP A 38 2.30 -5.95 -4.07
C TRP A 38 3.58 -6.78 -3.95
N GLU A 39 3.54 -8.11 -4.14
CA GLU A 39 4.76 -8.93 -4.21
C GLU A 39 5.67 -8.52 -5.38
N GLU A 40 5.10 -8.13 -6.52
CA GLU A 40 5.86 -7.58 -7.64
C GLU A 40 6.42 -6.18 -7.33
N GLU A 41 5.63 -5.32 -6.68
CA GLU A 41 6.05 -3.99 -6.26
C GLU A 41 7.23 -4.04 -5.28
N PHE A 42 7.26 -5.00 -4.34
CA PHE A 42 8.39 -5.16 -3.42
C PHE A 42 9.69 -5.53 -4.14
N LYS A 43 9.63 -6.32 -5.22
CA LYS A 43 10.83 -6.61 -6.04
C LYS A 43 11.35 -5.36 -6.74
N SER A 44 10.45 -4.47 -7.19
CA SER A 44 10.83 -3.17 -7.75
C SER A 44 11.53 -2.31 -6.70
N HIS A 45 11.03 -2.31 -5.46
CA HIS A 45 11.64 -1.61 -4.35
C HIS A 45 13.02 -2.18 -3.97
N ASP A 46 13.21 -3.50 -4.01
CA ASP A 46 14.53 -4.13 -3.82
C ASP A 46 15.55 -3.60 -4.83
N ALA A 47 15.19 -3.60 -6.12
CA ALA A 47 16.05 -3.08 -7.17
C ALA A 47 16.36 -1.58 -6.99
N HIS A 48 15.38 -0.78 -6.58
CA HIS A 48 15.58 0.64 -6.33
C HIS A 48 16.48 0.89 -5.11
N PHE A 49 16.30 0.11 -4.05
CA PHE A 49 17.12 0.20 -2.84
C PHE A 49 18.57 -0.22 -3.12
N GLU A 50 18.79 -1.24 -3.96
CA GLU A 50 20.14 -1.61 -4.40
C GLU A 50 20.86 -0.45 -5.10
N LEU A 51 20.17 0.28 -5.99
CA LEU A 51 20.72 1.46 -6.68
C LEU A 51 21.06 2.62 -5.72
N LEU A 52 20.30 2.77 -4.64
CA LEU A 52 20.45 3.84 -3.64
C LEU A 52 21.24 3.37 -2.40
N SER A 53 21.90 2.22 -2.47
CA SER A 53 22.57 1.59 -1.33
C SER A 53 23.58 2.48 -0.60
N TYR A 54 24.23 3.40 -1.31
CA TYR A 54 25.15 4.35 -0.67
C TYR A 54 24.39 5.38 0.18
N HIS A 55 24.56 5.28 1.50
CA HIS A 55 23.87 6.07 2.53
C HIS A 55 22.36 5.80 2.65
N MET A 56 21.91 4.59 2.33
CA MET A 56 20.53 4.21 2.61
C MET A 56 20.26 4.20 4.12
N PRO A 57 19.25 4.94 4.62
CA PRO A 57 18.84 4.87 6.01
C PRO A 57 18.30 3.49 6.35
N GLN A 58 18.74 2.94 7.49
CA GLN A 58 18.30 1.62 7.96
C GLN A 58 16.78 1.60 8.20
N GLU A 59 16.20 2.73 8.59
CA GLU A 59 14.77 2.90 8.83
C GLU A 59 13.92 2.57 7.59
N LEU A 60 14.43 2.83 6.38
CA LEU A 60 13.73 2.50 5.14
C LEU A 60 13.72 0.99 4.88
N ILE A 61 14.84 0.32 5.17
CA ILE A 61 14.97 -1.14 5.05
C ILE A 61 14.02 -1.81 6.05
N ASP A 62 14.05 -1.36 7.30
CA ASP A 62 13.21 -1.91 8.38
C ASP A 62 11.72 -1.69 8.08
N THR A 63 11.37 -0.52 7.52
CA THR A 63 9.99 -0.23 7.11
C THR A 63 9.54 -1.15 5.98
N LYS A 64 10.37 -1.38 4.96
CA LYS A 64 10.07 -2.33 3.87
C LYS A 64 9.83 -3.74 4.44
N ALA A 65 10.71 -4.23 5.30
CA ALA A 65 10.56 -5.55 5.92
C ALA A 65 9.27 -5.67 6.76
N ALA A 66 8.89 -4.63 7.49
CA ALA A 66 7.64 -4.60 8.24
C ALA A 66 6.41 -4.64 7.32
N LEU A 67 6.45 -3.97 6.17
CA LEU A 67 5.37 -4.02 5.18
C LEU A 67 5.27 -5.40 4.52
N GLU A 68 6.39 -6.06 4.23
CA GLU A 68 6.41 -7.44 3.71
C GLU A 68 5.79 -8.43 4.70
N GLN A 69 6.06 -8.28 6.00
CA GLN A 69 5.42 -9.09 7.04
C GLN A 69 3.89 -8.88 7.08
N ARG A 70 3.43 -7.63 6.94
CA ARG A 70 1.99 -7.32 6.86
C ARG A 70 1.35 -7.92 5.61
N LEU A 71 2.04 -7.88 4.46
CA LEU A 71 1.59 -8.51 3.23
C LEU A 71 1.47 -10.03 3.38
N ALA A 72 2.43 -10.67 4.04
CA ALA A 72 2.38 -12.10 4.30
C ALA A 72 1.20 -12.51 5.20
N ALA A 73 0.76 -11.61 6.09
CA ALA A 73 -0.35 -11.81 7.02
C ALA A 73 -1.75 -11.52 6.44
N LEU A 74 -1.85 -10.92 5.24
CA LEU A 74 -3.10 -10.78 4.46
C LEU A 74 -3.51 -12.12 3.85
#